data_AF-A0A7Y8L4U1-F1
#
_entry.id   AF-A0A7Y8L4U1-F1
#
_cell.length_a   1.000
_cell.length_b   1.000
_cell.length_c   1.000
_cell.angle_alpha   90.00
_cell.angle_beta   90.00
_cell.angle_gamma   90.00
#
_symmetry.space_group_name_H-M   'P 1'
#
loop_
_entity.id
_entity.type
_entity.pdbx_description
1 polymer ?
#
loop_
_entity_poly.entity_id
_entity_poly.type
_entity_poly.pdbx_seq_one_letter_code
_entity_poly.pdbx_strand_id
1 'polypeptide(L)' 'PPHRYEKLGVFSTCSPIRPNPIGMSVLEVLGIEENIIHVKGLDMVDSTPILDIKPLTGLKRDRA' A
#
# COMPACT_ATOMS: atom_id res chain seq x y z
N PRO A 1 -6.77 -14.13 -8.23
CA PRO A 1 -6.43 -14.01 -6.80
C PRO A 1 -6.32 -15.41 -6.17
N PRO A 2 -5.51 -15.63 -5.13
CA PRO A 2 -5.26 -16.97 -4.59
C PRO A 2 -6.52 -17.69 -4.06
N HIS A 3 -7.59 -16.94 -3.76
CA HIS A 3 -8.89 -17.45 -3.32
C HIS A 3 -9.97 -17.44 -4.42
N ARG A 4 -9.59 -17.28 -5.69
CA ARG A 4 -10.50 -17.29 -6.84
C ARG A 4 -10.03 -18.35 -7.84
N TYR A 5 -10.95 -19.20 -8.28
CA TYR A 5 -10.65 -20.33 -9.18
C TYR A 5 -10.72 -19.98 -10.67
N GLU A 6 -11.05 -18.72 -10.99
CA GLU A 6 -11.17 -18.23 -12.37
C GLU A 6 -10.13 -17.14 -12.66
N LYS A 7 -9.73 -17.04 -13.93
CA LYS A 7 -8.87 -15.96 -14.40
C LYS A 7 -9.70 -14.67 -14.42
N LEU A 8 -9.12 -13.60 -13.88
CA LEU A 8 -9.70 -12.26 -13.89
C LEU A 8 -8.79 -11.30 -14.65
N GLY A 9 -9.39 -10.29 -15.27
CA GLY A 9 -8.64 -9.16 -15.82
C GLY A 9 -7.83 -8.48 -14.72
N VAL A 10 -6.62 -8.01 -15.03
CA VAL A 10 -5.70 -7.49 -14.00
C VAL A 10 -6.28 -6.29 -13.25
N PHE A 11 -7.03 -5.42 -13.95
CA PHE A 11 -7.64 -4.21 -13.36
C PHE A 11 -8.85 -4.49 -12.48
N SER A 12 -9.39 -5.71 -12.46
CA SER A 12 -10.42 -6.13 -11.50
C SER A 12 -9.82 -6.81 -10.26
N THR A 13 -8.50 -6.73 -10.08
CA THR A 13 -7.78 -7.34 -8.96
C THR A 13 -6.69 -6.42 -8.41
N CYS A 14 -6.15 -6.77 -7.23
CA CYS A 14 -4.94 -6.16 -6.69
C CYS A 14 -3.67 -6.97 -7.03
N SER A 15 -3.63 -7.70 -8.15
CA SER A 15 -2.44 -8.48 -8.55
C SER A 15 -1.19 -7.59 -8.67
N PRO A 16 -0.03 -7.98 -8.12
CA PRO A 16 1.23 -7.26 -8.32
C PRO A 16 1.74 -7.39 -9.76
N ILE A 17 1.30 -8.43 -10.50
CA ILE A 17 1.63 -8.64 -11.90
C ILE A 17 0.66 -7.82 -12.75
N ARG A 18 1.09 -6.62 -13.20
CA ARG A 18 0.31 -5.64 -13.98
C ARG A 18 1.24 -4.83 -14.91
N PRO A 19 0.73 -4.17 -15.96
CA PRO A 19 1.57 -3.42 -16.91
C PRO A 19 2.47 -2.36 -16.26
N ASN A 20 1.96 -1.66 -15.24
CA ASN A 20 2.71 -0.73 -14.39
C ASN A 20 2.69 -1.25 -12.95
N PRO A 21 3.74 -1.91 -12.44
CA PRO A 21 3.75 -2.63 -11.16
C PRO A 21 3.83 -1.69 -9.94
N ILE A 22 2.85 -0.81 -9.81
CA ILE A 22 2.73 0.17 -8.73
C ILE A 22 1.72 -0.37 -7.72
N GLY A 23 2.21 -0.61 -6.49
CA GLY A 23 1.40 -0.91 -5.31
C GLY A 23 1.02 0.38 -4.57
N MET A 24 -0.05 0.33 -3.78
CA MET A 24 -0.48 1.44 -2.94
C MET A 24 -1.03 0.88 -1.63
N SER A 25 -0.52 1.40 -0.53
CA SER A 25 -0.85 0.95 0.82
C SER A 25 -1.20 2.17 1.67
N VAL A 26 -2.25 2.06 2.48
CA VAL A 26 -2.58 3.06 3.49
C VAL A 26 -1.93 2.63 4.79
N LEU A 27 -1.08 3.49 5.35
CA LEU A 27 -0.19 3.15 6.45
C LEU A 27 -0.47 4.02 7.67
N GLU A 28 -0.26 3.46 8.85
CA GLU A 28 -0.21 4.25 10.09
C GLU A 28 1.22 4.77 10.30
N VAL A 29 1.37 6.08 10.47
CA VAL A 29 2.64 6.71 10.83
C VAL A 29 2.87 6.56 12.33
N LEU A 30 3.96 5.92 12.71
CA LEU A 30 4.37 5.68 14.09
C LEU A 30 5.35 6.77 14.58
N GLY A 31 6.16 7.31 13.68
CA GLY A 31 7.18 8.32 14.00
C GLY A 31 7.96 8.76 12.77
N ILE A 32 8.68 9.86 12.90
CA ILE A 32 9.53 10.42 11.84
C ILE A 32 10.88 10.81 12.47
N GLU A 33 11.97 10.32 11.89
CA GLU A 33 13.34 10.58 12.30
C GLU A 33 14.13 11.01 11.06
N GLU A 34 14.48 12.30 10.96
CA GLU A 34 15.13 12.88 9.77
C GLU A 34 14.37 12.56 8.46
N ASN A 35 14.95 11.70 7.61
CA ASN A 35 14.38 11.24 6.34
C ASN A 35 13.75 9.84 6.43
N ILE A 36 13.57 9.30 7.64
CA ILE A 36 13.00 8.00 7.92
C ILE A 36 11.59 8.16 8.48
N ILE A 37 10.64 7.43 7.91
CA ILE A 37 9.25 7.37 8.38
C ILE A 37 8.99 5.96 8.90
N HIS A 38 8.77 5.83 10.21
CA HIS A 38 8.37 4.58 10.82
C HIS A 38 6.87 4.37 10.62
N VAL A 39 6.50 3.23 10.04
CA VAL A 39 5.11 2.94 9.65
C VAL A 39 4.68 1.54 10.04
N LYS A 40 3.36 1.33 10.12
CA LYS A 40 2.72 0.03 10.33
C LYS A 40 1.76 -0.29 9.19
N GLY A 41 1.68 -1.57 8.81
CA GLY A 41 0.74 -2.08 7.80
C GLY A 41 1.29 -2.18 6.38
N LEU A 42 2.62 -2.22 6.21
CA LEU A 42 3.27 -2.45 4.92
C LEU A 42 3.06 -3.89 4.42
N ASP A 43 2.79 -4.04 3.13
CA ASP A 43 2.61 -5.30 2.40
C ASP A 43 3.60 -5.45 1.24
N MET A 44 4.74 -4.77 1.33
CA MET A 44 5.85 -4.81 0.37
C MET A 44 7.07 -5.54 0.96
N VAL A 45 7.91 -6.09 0.09
CA VAL A 45 9.17 -6.71 0.50
C VAL A 45 10.22 -5.64 0.81
N ASP A 46 11.21 -6.00 1.61
CA ASP A 46 12.33 -5.12 1.93
C ASP A 46 13.00 -4.55 0.67
N SER A 47 13.49 -3.31 0.77
CA SER A 47 14.12 -2.57 -0.33
C SER A 47 13.24 -2.31 -1.56
N THR A 48 11.91 -2.54 -1.50
CA THR A 48 10.99 -2.15 -2.59
C THR A 48 10.99 -0.61 -2.76
N PRO A 49 11.23 -0.07 -3.97
CA PRO A 49 11.33 1.38 -4.18
C PRO A 49 10.05 2.14 -3.85
N ILE A 50 10.20 3.29 -3.20
CA ILE A 50 9.09 4.24 -2.96
C ILE A 50 9.05 5.26 -4.10
N LEU A 51 7.89 5.35 -4.75
CA LEU A 51 7.67 6.33 -5.83
C LEU A 51 7.05 7.64 -5.33
N ASP A 52 6.19 7.57 -4.33
CA ASP A 52 5.37 8.70 -3.90
C ASP A 52 4.77 8.47 -2.49
N ILE A 53 4.51 9.56 -1.77
CA ILE A 53 3.91 9.57 -0.43
C ILE A 53 2.85 10.66 -0.41
N LYS A 54 1.62 10.30 -0.01
CA LYS A 54 0.50 11.25 0.06
C LYS A 54 -0.19 11.21 1.42
N PRO A 55 -0.64 12.36 1.97
CA PRO A 55 -1.46 12.37 3.17
C PRO A 55 -2.81 11.72 2.87
N LEU A 56 -3.27 10.85 3.76
CA LEU A 56 -4.60 10.27 3.68
C LEU A 56 -5.64 11.33 4.10
N THR A 57 -6.39 11.86 3.13
CA THR A 57 -7.42 12.88 3.37
C THR A 57 -8.82 12.24 3.45
N GLY A 58 -9.65 12.71 4.38
CA GLY A 58 -11.09 12.40 4.37
C GLY A 58 -11.56 11.22 5.24
N LEU A 59 -10.65 10.51 5.91
CA LEU A 59 -11.01 9.56 6.97
C LEU A 59 -10.95 10.29 8.32
N LYS A 60 -12.11 10.47 8.97
CA LYS A 60 -12.13 10.80 10.40
C LYS A 60 -11.58 9.58 11.13
N ARG A 61 -10.50 9.74 11.90
CA ARG A 61 -10.17 8.75 12.94
C ARG A 61 -11.37 8.75 13.89
N ASP A 62 -12.13 7.67 13.92
CA ASP A 62 -12.97 7.38 15.08
C ASP A 62 -12.00 7.26 16.26
N ARG A 63 -11.84 8.36 16.98
CA ARG A 63 -11.07 8.40 18.22
C ARG A 63 -11.95 7.75 19.26
N ALA A 64 -11.68 6.47 19.56
CA ALA A 64 -12.05 5.88 20.84
C ALA A 64 -11.04 6.34 21.90
#